data_AF-A0A7W1R0L0-F1
#
_entry.id   AF-A0A7W1R0L0-F1
#
_cell.length_a   1.000
_cell.length_b   1.000
_cell.length_c   1.000
_cell.angle_alpha   90.00
_cell.angle_beta   90.00
_cell.angle_gamma   90.00
#
_symmetry.space_group_name_H-M   'P 1'
#
loop_
_entity.id
_entity.type
_entity.pdbx_description
1 polymer ?
#
loop_
_entity_poly.entity_id
_entity_poly.type
_entity_poly.pdbx_seq_one_letter_code
_entity_poly.pdbx_strand_id
1 'polypeptide(L)'
;MQSSITLPGFVNAHSHTFQRALRGRAGGGDFWAWRELMLAEAERQTPTLVRESYTAVYREMRAAGYTAVGEFHYLGTAEARAATEAATDAGVELVVLLAAYARGGLPRMRQSSVAEYLHDLEGLREAGIRVGLAPHSVRACPDDWLRELGAYAAAEGLPLHIHADEQPREIEECLAEHGCR
;
A
#
# COMPACT_ATOMS: atom_id res chain seq x y z
N MET A 1 32.42 30.48 -1.97
CA MET A 1 30.99 30.29 -1.61
C MET A 1 30.51 29.08 -2.39
N GLN A 2 30.10 27.99 -1.71
CA GLN A 2 29.45 26.89 -2.40
C GLN A 2 28.06 27.37 -2.82
N SER A 3 27.80 27.39 -4.12
CA SER A 3 26.46 27.65 -4.66
C SER A 3 25.61 26.40 -4.46
N SER A 4 24.57 26.50 -3.63
CA SER A 4 23.55 25.45 -3.52
C SER A 4 22.37 25.76 -4.45
N ILE A 5 21.69 24.71 -4.91
CA ILE A 5 20.43 24.79 -5.63
C ILE A 5 19.36 24.14 -4.74
N THR A 6 18.25 24.85 -4.53
CA THR A 6 17.09 24.32 -3.80
C THR A 6 16.12 23.70 -4.79
N LEU A 7 15.66 22.48 -4.50
CA LEU A 7 14.64 21.77 -5.27
C LEU A 7 13.47 21.37 -4.35
N PRO A 8 12.25 21.19 -4.88
CA PRO A 8 11.17 20.54 -4.14
C PRO A 8 11.56 19.14 -3.70
N GLY A 9 11.06 18.71 -2.54
CA GLY A 9 11.20 17.33 -2.10
C GLY A 9 10.46 16.36 -3.02
N PHE A 10 11.00 15.16 -3.19
CA PHE A 10 10.39 14.13 -4.02
C PHE A 10 9.18 13.51 -3.33
N VAL A 11 8.23 13.05 -4.14
CA VAL A 11 7.06 12.28 -3.69
C VAL A 11 7.23 10.84 -4.15
N ASN A 12 7.28 9.91 -3.22
CA ASN A 12 7.18 8.49 -3.54
C ASN A 12 5.69 8.10 -3.57
N ALA A 13 5.09 8.08 -4.75
CA ALA A 13 3.64 7.87 -4.87
C ALA A 13 3.17 6.44 -4.52
N HIS A 14 4.09 5.46 -4.42
CA HIS A 14 3.75 4.07 -4.20
C HIS A 14 4.85 3.33 -3.43
N SER A 15 4.50 2.69 -2.32
CA SER A 15 5.44 1.95 -1.48
C SER A 15 4.78 0.76 -0.79
N HIS A 16 5.56 -0.32 -0.63
CA HIS A 16 5.26 -1.44 0.26
C HIS A 16 6.42 -1.60 1.24
N THR A 17 6.44 -0.84 2.32
CA THR A 17 7.66 -0.63 3.10
C THR A 17 8.18 -1.92 3.76
N PHE A 18 7.30 -2.83 4.21
CA PHE A 18 7.72 -4.12 4.79
C PHE A 18 8.53 -4.97 3.80
N GLN A 19 8.31 -4.80 2.49
CA GLN A 19 9.05 -5.53 1.47
C GLN A 19 10.53 -5.10 1.38
N ARG A 20 10.94 -4.03 2.09
CA ARG A 20 12.36 -3.67 2.24
C ARG A 20 13.22 -4.84 2.75
N ALA A 21 12.63 -5.75 3.54
CA ALA A 21 13.28 -6.97 4.02
C ALA A 21 13.72 -7.91 2.88
N LEU A 22 13.05 -7.86 1.72
CA LEU A 22 13.33 -8.68 0.54
C LEU A 22 14.33 -8.01 -0.42
N ARG A 23 14.64 -6.73 -0.23
CA ARG A 23 15.47 -5.94 -1.14
C ARG A 23 16.84 -6.59 -1.34
N GLY A 24 17.13 -6.98 -2.58
CA GLY A 24 18.40 -7.65 -2.94
C GLY A 24 18.49 -9.13 -2.56
N ARG A 25 17.44 -9.74 -2.00
CA ARG A 25 17.42 -11.16 -1.58
C ARG A 25 16.64 -12.09 -2.51
N ALA A 26 15.79 -11.52 -3.37
CA ALA A 26 14.92 -12.27 -4.28
C ALA A 26 15.23 -12.01 -5.77
N GLY A 27 16.44 -11.54 -6.08
CA GLY A 27 16.86 -11.31 -7.47
C GLY A 27 17.05 -12.62 -8.23
N GLY A 28 16.43 -12.73 -9.43
CA GLY A 28 16.65 -13.83 -10.38
C GLY A 28 15.67 -15.01 -10.31
N GLY A 29 14.67 -14.97 -9.40
CA GLY A 29 13.62 -15.99 -9.31
C GLY A 29 12.33 -15.63 -10.07
N ASP A 30 11.48 -16.64 -10.33
CA ASP A 30 10.11 -16.46 -10.81
C ASP A 30 9.28 -15.65 -9.79
N PHE A 31 8.36 -14.82 -10.27
CA PHE A 31 7.48 -13.96 -9.46
C PHE A 31 6.77 -14.74 -8.34
N TRP A 32 6.41 -15.99 -8.60
CA TRP A 32 5.74 -16.85 -7.62
C TRP A 32 6.62 -17.18 -6.41
N ALA A 33 7.92 -17.40 -6.62
CA ALA A 33 8.87 -17.63 -5.52
C ALA A 33 9.08 -16.35 -4.69
N TRP A 34 9.14 -15.19 -5.36
CA TRP A 34 9.15 -13.90 -4.66
C TRP A 34 7.86 -13.69 -3.84
N ARG A 35 6.70 -14.04 -4.42
CA ARG A 35 5.40 -13.89 -3.77
C ARG A 35 5.30 -14.71 -2.50
N GLU A 36 5.80 -15.94 -2.49
CA GLU A 36 5.85 -16.77 -1.27
C GLU A 36 6.68 -16.11 -0.17
N LEU A 37 7.87 -15.59 -0.50
CA LEU A 37 8.70 -14.85 0.46
C LEU A 37 8.01 -13.58 0.97
N MET A 38 7.31 -12.87 0.09
CA MET A 38 6.56 -11.67 0.45
C MET A 38 5.40 -11.98 1.39
N LEU A 39 4.64 -13.04 1.13
CA LEU A 39 3.55 -13.47 2.00
C LEU A 39 4.09 -13.92 3.37
N ALA A 40 5.22 -14.65 3.40
CA ALA A 40 5.86 -15.02 4.66
C ALA A 40 6.35 -13.80 5.45
N GLU A 41 6.92 -12.80 4.78
CA GLU A 41 7.33 -11.55 5.45
C GLU A 41 6.13 -10.72 5.92
N ALA A 42 5.03 -10.72 5.18
CA ALA A 42 3.80 -10.03 5.59
C ALA A 42 3.15 -10.69 6.81
N GLU A 43 3.14 -12.03 6.90
CA GLU A 43 2.53 -12.77 8.02
C GLU A 43 3.19 -12.42 9.37
N ARG A 44 4.52 -12.25 9.39
CA ARG A 44 5.29 -11.93 10.61
C ARG A 44 5.22 -10.47 11.06
N GLN A 45 4.62 -9.57 10.28
CA GLN A 45 4.55 -8.15 10.66
C GLN A 45 3.66 -7.97 11.89
N THR A 46 4.14 -7.15 12.81
CA THR A 46 3.39 -6.67 13.97
C THR A 46 3.48 -5.14 14.01
N PRO A 47 2.61 -4.43 14.75
CA PRO A 47 2.71 -2.99 14.87
C PRO A 47 4.08 -2.51 15.37
N THR A 48 4.69 -3.24 16.31
CA THR A 48 6.05 -2.94 16.80
C THR A 48 7.10 -3.10 15.69
N LEU A 49 7.07 -4.21 14.96
CA LEU A 49 8.05 -4.45 13.88
C LEU A 49 7.87 -3.44 12.75
N VAL A 50 6.63 -3.12 12.39
CA VAL A 50 6.31 -2.08 11.40
C VAL A 50 6.87 -0.75 11.87
N ARG A 51 6.61 -0.34 13.12
CA ARG A 51 7.11 0.91 13.67
C ARG A 51 8.63 1.03 13.55
N GLU A 52 9.36 0.01 13.99
CA GLU A 52 10.83 0.01 13.97
C GLU A 52 11.39 0.00 12.54
N SER A 53 10.94 -0.96 11.73
CA SER A 53 11.47 -1.16 10.38
C SER A 53 11.10 -0.01 9.45
N TYR A 54 9.85 0.46 9.49
CA TYR A 54 9.39 1.55 8.63
C TYR A 54 10.10 2.86 8.98
N THR A 55 10.40 3.11 10.26
CA THR A 55 11.16 4.32 10.64
C THR A 55 12.53 4.34 9.96
N ALA A 56 13.21 3.19 9.87
CA ALA A 56 14.48 3.09 9.16
C ALA A 56 14.31 3.34 7.65
N VAL A 57 13.28 2.78 7.02
CA VAL A 57 13.02 2.98 5.58
C VAL A 57 12.66 4.42 5.27
N TYR A 58 11.78 5.04 6.06
CA TYR A 58 11.38 6.42 5.84
C TYR A 58 12.54 7.39 6.11
N ARG A 59 13.46 7.07 7.02
CA ARG A 59 14.73 7.82 7.17
C ARG A 59 15.63 7.66 5.94
N GLU A 60 15.74 6.46 5.36
CA GLU A 60 16.43 6.27 4.07
C GLU A 60 15.79 7.12 2.97
N MET A 61 14.44 7.12 2.87
CA MET A 61 13.71 7.96 1.91
C MET A 61 13.97 9.46 2.13
N ARG A 62 13.90 9.93 3.37
CA ARG A 62 14.15 11.33 3.71
C ARG A 62 15.57 11.77 3.36
N ALA A 63 16.57 10.93 3.64
CA ALA A 63 17.96 11.17 3.26
C ALA A 63 18.16 11.21 1.73
N ALA A 64 17.35 10.47 0.98
CA ALA A 64 17.33 10.49 -0.49
C ALA A 64 16.51 11.64 -1.09
N GLY A 65 15.96 12.55 -0.27
CA GLY A 65 15.23 13.74 -0.73
C GLY A 65 13.72 13.55 -0.87
N TYR A 66 13.16 12.41 -0.47
CA TYR A 66 11.72 12.22 -0.44
C TYR A 66 11.12 12.89 0.80
N THR A 67 10.06 13.65 0.60
CA THR A 67 9.34 14.36 1.67
C THR A 67 7.93 13.81 1.88
N ALA A 68 7.40 13.02 0.94
CA ALA A 68 6.12 12.37 1.07
C ALA A 68 6.13 10.95 0.50
N VAL A 69 5.29 10.07 1.06
CA VAL A 69 5.09 8.69 0.60
C VAL A 69 3.60 8.30 0.61
N GLY A 70 3.14 7.70 -0.48
CA GLY A 70 1.92 6.91 -0.53
C GLY A 70 2.24 5.47 -0.16
N GLU A 71 1.90 5.07 1.07
CA GLU A 71 2.16 3.72 1.57
C GLU A 71 0.96 2.84 1.23
N PHE A 72 1.13 1.96 0.24
CA PHE A 72 0.13 0.98 -0.18
C PHE A 72 0.13 -0.17 0.83
N HIS A 73 -0.84 -0.11 1.74
CA HIS A 73 -0.80 -0.81 3.02
C HIS A 73 -1.89 -1.87 3.13
N TYR A 74 -1.50 -3.14 3.15
CA TYR A 74 -2.40 -4.30 3.31
C TYR A 74 -2.08 -5.14 4.56
N LEU A 75 -1.38 -4.61 5.57
CA LEU A 75 -1.06 -5.37 6.78
C LEU A 75 -2.13 -5.28 7.89
N GLY A 76 -3.07 -4.34 7.77
CA GLY A 76 -4.14 -4.10 8.75
C GLY A 76 -4.08 -2.69 9.36
N THR A 77 -5.13 -2.30 10.08
CA THR A 77 -5.25 -0.93 10.62
C THR A 77 -4.27 -0.64 11.77
N ALA A 78 -3.92 -1.64 12.58
CA ALA A 78 -2.94 -1.48 13.66
C ALA A 78 -1.54 -1.18 13.10
N GLU A 79 -1.13 -1.91 12.06
CA GLU A 79 0.11 -1.67 11.34
C GLU A 79 0.09 -0.35 10.56
N ALA A 80 -1.06 0.06 10.01
CA ALA A 80 -1.19 1.36 9.34
C ALA A 80 -0.94 2.53 10.31
N ARG A 81 -1.43 2.42 11.55
CA ARG A 81 -1.17 3.39 12.63
C ARG A 81 0.32 3.44 12.96
N ALA A 82 0.95 2.27 13.16
CA ALA A 82 2.38 2.17 13.41
C ALA A 82 3.23 2.75 12.25
N ALA A 83 2.83 2.52 11.00
CA ALA A 83 3.47 3.11 9.83
C ALA A 83 3.36 4.64 9.82
N THR A 84 2.21 5.19 10.23
CA THR A 84 2.00 6.64 10.31
C THR A 84 2.89 7.28 11.38
N GLU A 85 3.02 6.65 12.55
CA GLU A 85 3.94 7.09 13.59
C GLU A 85 5.41 7.01 13.13
N ALA A 86 5.79 5.94 12.42
CA ALA A 86 7.11 5.79 11.83
C ALA A 86 7.45 6.92 10.84
N ALA A 87 6.49 7.32 10.01
CA ALA A 87 6.66 8.40 9.06
C ALA A 87 6.82 9.75 9.76
N THR A 88 6.01 10.01 10.80
CA THR A 88 6.16 11.19 11.67
C THR A 88 7.56 11.29 12.25
N ASP A 89 8.08 10.20 12.84
CA ASP A 89 9.43 10.13 13.41
C ASP A 89 10.56 10.33 12.40
N ALA A 90 10.34 9.91 11.15
CA ALA A 90 11.29 10.09 10.06
C ALA A 90 11.19 11.47 9.40
N GLY A 91 10.16 12.25 9.75
CA GLY A 91 9.84 13.52 9.11
C GLY A 91 9.41 13.33 7.65
N VAL A 92 8.64 12.28 7.33
CA VAL A 92 8.07 12.09 5.99
C VAL A 92 6.56 12.18 6.08
N GLU A 93 5.94 12.94 5.17
CA GLU A 93 4.50 13.01 5.07
C GLU A 93 3.95 11.69 4.52
N LEU A 94 3.09 11.00 5.27
CA LEU A 94 2.48 9.74 4.83
C LEU A 94 0.99 9.91 4.46
N VAL A 95 0.60 9.25 3.37
CA VAL A 95 -0.78 8.88 3.05
C VAL A 95 -0.89 7.36 3.10
N VAL A 96 -1.77 6.83 3.96
CA VAL A 96 -2.08 5.40 4.00
C VAL A 96 -3.02 5.11 2.83
N LEU A 97 -2.51 4.46 1.79
CA LEU A 97 -3.32 3.89 0.73
C LEU A 97 -3.81 2.52 1.22
N LEU A 98 -4.93 2.50 1.97
CA LEU A 98 -5.41 1.28 2.63
C LEU A 98 -5.90 0.31 1.58
N ALA A 99 -5.28 -0.87 1.52
CA ALA A 99 -5.52 -1.80 0.45
C ALA A 99 -6.75 -2.69 0.69
N ALA A 100 -7.66 -2.74 -0.28
CA ALA A 100 -8.81 -3.63 -0.24
C ALA A 100 -8.48 -4.96 -0.92
N TYR A 101 -8.90 -6.05 -0.30
CA TYR A 101 -8.70 -7.42 -0.75
C TYR A 101 -9.97 -8.22 -0.46
N ALA A 102 -10.78 -8.48 -1.49
CA ALA A 102 -11.94 -9.37 -1.36
C ALA A 102 -11.52 -10.85 -1.41
N ARG A 103 -10.50 -11.17 -2.23
CA ARG A 103 -10.00 -12.54 -2.44
C ARG A 103 -8.50 -12.57 -2.70
N GLY A 104 -7.87 -13.71 -2.43
CA GLY A 104 -6.40 -13.84 -2.49
C GLY A 104 -5.71 -13.31 -1.23
N GLY A 105 -4.40 -13.07 -1.29
CA GLY A 105 -3.62 -12.59 -0.15
C GLY A 105 -3.67 -13.50 1.09
N LEU A 106 -3.19 -12.98 2.22
CA LEU A 106 -3.28 -13.64 3.53
C LEU A 106 -4.65 -13.34 4.18
N PRO A 107 -5.12 -14.15 5.15
CA PRO A 107 -6.34 -13.84 5.90
C PRO A 107 -6.34 -12.42 6.48
N ARG A 108 -5.20 -11.96 7.04
CA ARG A 108 -5.05 -10.61 7.61
C ARG A 108 -5.20 -9.45 6.62
N MET A 109 -5.05 -9.72 5.31
CA MET A 109 -5.16 -8.71 4.26
C MET A 109 -6.60 -8.55 3.78
N ARG A 110 -7.44 -9.57 4.00
CA ARG A 110 -8.76 -9.69 3.38
C ARG A 110 -9.84 -9.05 4.22
N GLN A 111 -10.78 -8.41 3.54
CA GLN A 111 -12.05 -7.95 4.11
C GLN A 111 -13.19 -8.80 3.55
N SER A 112 -14.23 -9.01 4.34
CA SER A 112 -15.42 -9.77 3.97
C SER A 112 -16.41 -8.97 3.13
N SER A 113 -16.35 -7.63 3.18
CA SER A 113 -17.23 -6.72 2.44
C SER A 113 -16.60 -5.34 2.25
N VAL A 114 -17.14 -4.56 1.30
CA VAL A 114 -16.80 -3.13 1.15
C VAL A 114 -17.12 -2.35 2.42
N ALA A 115 -18.23 -2.67 3.10
CA ALA A 115 -18.60 -2.02 4.36
C ALA A 115 -17.56 -2.22 5.47
N GLU A 116 -17.00 -3.42 5.61
CA GLU A 116 -15.90 -3.68 6.54
C GLU A 116 -14.65 -2.89 6.17
N TYR A 117 -14.28 -2.88 4.88
CA TYR A 117 -13.16 -2.08 4.39
C TYR A 117 -13.33 -0.57 4.68
N LEU A 118 -14.51 -0.02 4.42
CA LEU A 118 -14.80 1.39 4.68
C LEU A 118 -14.83 1.69 6.18
N HIS A 119 -15.30 0.77 7.01
CA HIS A 119 -15.22 0.91 8.47
C HIS A 119 -13.77 1.06 8.95
N ASP A 120 -12.86 0.23 8.43
CA ASP A 120 -11.43 0.31 8.73
C ASP A 120 -10.80 1.63 8.22
N LEU A 121 -11.14 2.04 7.00
CA LEU A 121 -10.68 3.29 6.39
C LEU A 121 -11.11 4.51 7.22
N GLU A 122 -12.39 4.58 7.60
CA GLU A 122 -12.94 5.68 8.40
C GLU A 122 -12.34 5.69 9.80
N GLY A 123 -12.13 4.52 10.42
CA GLY A 123 -11.44 4.44 11.72
C GLY A 123 -10.01 5.02 11.69
N LEU A 124 -9.32 4.95 10.55
CA LEU A 124 -8.03 5.63 10.36
C LEU A 124 -8.22 7.14 10.17
N ARG A 125 -9.20 7.59 9.39
CA ARG A 125 -9.51 9.02 9.19
C ARG A 125 -9.90 9.72 10.48
N GLU A 126 -10.76 9.11 11.28
CA GLU A 126 -11.19 9.62 12.59
C GLU A 126 -10.01 9.79 13.55
N ALA A 127 -8.97 8.98 13.39
CA ALA A 127 -7.72 9.10 14.14
C ALA A 127 -6.76 10.16 13.58
N GLY A 128 -7.18 10.96 12.60
CA GLY A 128 -6.38 12.03 11.98
C GLY A 128 -5.37 11.55 10.94
N ILE A 129 -5.46 10.30 10.50
CA ILE A 129 -4.54 9.75 9.49
C ILE A 129 -5.04 10.13 8.10
N ARG A 130 -4.14 10.61 7.24
CA ARG A 130 -4.45 10.83 5.82
C ARG A 130 -4.53 9.47 5.12
N VAL A 131 -5.65 9.23 4.45
CA VAL A 131 -5.89 7.96 3.75
C VAL A 131 -6.23 8.17 2.28
N GLY A 132 -6.06 7.11 1.51
CA GLY A 132 -6.68 6.92 0.20
C GLY A 132 -7.17 5.48 0.06
N LEU A 133 -8.08 5.26 -0.87
CA LEU A 133 -8.60 3.93 -1.16
C LEU A 133 -7.64 3.22 -2.10
N ALA A 134 -7.35 1.95 -1.82
CA ALA A 134 -6.46 1.15 -2.65
C ALA A 134 -6.98 -0.26 -2.97
N PRO A 135 -8.08 -0.41 -3.73
CA PRO A 135 -8.45 -1.75 -4.22
C PRO A 135 -7.26 -2.39 -4.91
N HIS A 136 -6.82 -3.56 -4.44
CA HIS A 136 -5.46 -3.98 -4.75
C HIS A 136 -5.24 -4.15 -6.26
N SER A 137 -6.09 -4.94 -6.90
CA SER A 137 -6.13 -5.13 -8.34
C SER A 137 -7.47 -5.75 -8.75
N VAL A 138 -7.73 -5.82 -10.05
CA VAL A 138 -8.89 -6.55 -10.62
C VAL A 138 -8.91 -8.03 -10.24
N ARG A 139 -7.76 -8.60 -9.85
CA ARG A 139 -7.67 -9.98 -9.37
C ARG A 139 -8.10 -10.12 -7.91
N ALA A 140 -7.85 -9.10 -7.10
CA ALA A 140 -8.14 -9.10 -5.67
C ALA A 140 -9.53 -8.56 -5.32
N CYS A 141 -10.09 -7.70 -6.17
CA CYS A 141 -11.37 -7.03 -5.98
C CYS A 141 -12.29 -7.26 -7.19
N PRO A 142 -13.51 -7.81 -6.99
CA PRO A 142 -14.50 -7.95 -8.06
C PRO A 142 -15.08 -6.60 -8.52
N ASP A 143 -15.77 -6.58 -9.67
CA ASP A 143 -16.31 -5.36 -10.31
C ASP A 143 -17.21 -4.53 -9.38
N ASP A 144 -18.09 -5.18 -8.62
CA ASP A 144 -18.98 -4.50 -7.66
C ASP A 144 -18.20 -3.74 -6.58
N TRP A 145 -17.13 -4.34 -6.03
CA TRP A 145 -16.23 -3.65 -5.11
C TRP A 145 -15.53 -2.46 -5.78
N LEU A 146 -14.99 -2.64 -6.99
CA LEU A 146 -14.29 -1.58 -7.70
C LEU A 146 -15.20 -0.38 -7.97
N ARG A 147 -16.45 -0.61 -8.37
CA ARG A 147 -17.44 0.45 -8.58
C ARG A 147 -17.82 1.16 -7.29
N GLU A 148 -18.09 0.42 -6.23
CA GLU A 148 -18.50 0.99 -4.95
C GLU A 148 -17.38 1.84 -4.33
N LEU A 149 -16.16 1.29 -4.28
CA LEU A 149 -14.99 2.00 -3.77
C LEU A 149 -14.64 3.22 -4.65
N GLY A 150 -14.77 3.10 -5.98
CA GLY A 150 -14.58 4.23 -6.88
C GLY A 150 -15.59 5.36 -6.68
N ALA A 151 -16.88 5.01 -6.50
CA ALA A 151 -17.93 5.97 -6.20
C ALA A 151 -17.72 6.65 -4.83
N TYR A 152 -17.32 5.87 -3.82
CA TYR A 152 -17.00 6.39 -2.49
C TYR A 152 -15.82 7.36 -2.54
N ALA A 153 -14.72 6.99 -3.20
CA ALA A 153 -13.53 7.84 -3.35
C ALA A 153 -13.88 9.17 -4.02
N ALA A 154 -14.71 9.14 -5.07
CA ALA A 154 -15.17 10.34 -5.76
C ALA A 154 -16.06 11.23 -4.89
N ALA A 155 -16.98 10.64 -4.12
CA ALA A 155 -17.89 11.38 -3.24
C ALA A 155 -17.14 12.07 -2.09
N GLU A 156 -16.14 11.40 -1.52
CA GLU A 156 -15.34 11.90 -0.39
C GLU A 156 -14.12 12.73 -0.83
N GLY A 157 -13.83 12.81 -2.13
CA GLY A 157 -12.63 13.48 -2.65
C GLY A 157 -11.32 12.82 -2.23
N LEU A 158 -11.33 11.50 -1.99
CA LEU A 158 -10.17 10.73 -1.55
C LEU A 158 -9.36 10.19 -2.74
N PRO A 159 -8.03 10.04 -2.60
CA PRO A 159 -7.21 9.37 -3.61
C PRO A 159 -7.69 7.93 -3.82
N LEU A 160 -7.68 7.48 -5.08
CA LEU A 160 -7.90 6.10 -5.47
C LEU A 160 -6.63 5.58 -6.17
N HIS A 161 -6.07 4.48 -5.68
CA HIS A 161 -4.85 3.86 -6.20
C HIS A 161 -5.09 2.38 -6.48
N ILE A 162 -4.59 1.84 -7.58
CA ILE A 162 -4.79 0.42 -7.93
C ILE A 162 -3.57 -0.10 -8.70
N HIS A 163 -3.18 -1.36 -8.46
CA HIS A 163 -2.30 -2.06 -9.38
C HIS A 163 -3.12 -2.52 -10.59
N ALA A 164 -2.68 -2.16 -11.78
CA ALA A 164 -3.33 -2.52 -13.03
C ALA A 164 -2.30 -2.78 -14.12
N ASP A 165 -2.56 -3.80 -14.95
CA ASP A 165 -1.75 -4.12 -16.14
C ASP A 165 -0.29 -4.45 -15.79
N GLU A 166 -0.05 -5.02 -14.59
CA GLU A 166 1.31 -5.28 -14.09
C GLU A 166 1.96 -6.50 -14.76
N GLN A 167 1.17 -7.52 -15.10
CA GLN A 167 1.67 -8.80 -15.63
C GLN A 167 0.79 -9.34 -16.75
N PRO A 168 1.35 -10.03 -17.77
CA PRO A 168 0.56 -10.66 -18.83
C PRO A 168 -0.55 -11.60 -18.31
N ARG A 169 -0.24 -12.41 -17.29
CA ARG A 169 -1.21 -13.31 -16.67
C ARG A 169 -2.38 -12.55 -16.02
N GLU A 170 -2.15 -11.36 -15.49
CA GLU A 170 -3.23 -10.53 -14.96
C GLU A 170 -4.22 -10.13 -16.05
N ILE A 171 -3.70 -9.75 -17.23
CA ILE A 171 -4.51 -9.38 -18.39
C ILE A 171 -5.31 -10.60 -18.88
N GLU A 172 -4.68 -11.77 -18.95
CA GLU A 172 -5.35 -13.01 -19.33
C GLU A 172 -6.48 -13.37 -18.38
N GLU A 173 -6.24 -13.27 -17.06
CA GLU A 173 -7.24 -13.51 -16.02
C GLU A 173 -8.38 -12.47 -16.09
N CYS A 174 -8.07 -11.19 -16.31
CA CYS A 174 -9.05 -10.11 -16.48
C CYS A 174 -9.93 -10.32 -17.72
N LEU A 175 -9.34 -10.63 -18.87
CA LEU A 175 -10.07 -10.92 -20.11
C LEU A 175 -10.98 -12.14 -19.96
N ALA A 176 -10.52 -13.19 -19.27
CA ALA A 176 -11.31 -14.39 -19.04
C ALA A 176 -12.51 -14.14 -18.11
N GLU A 177 -12.33 -13.32 -17.08
CA GLU A 177 -13.39 -13.04 -16.09
C GLU A 177 -14.35 -11.93 -16.52
N HIS A 178 -13.84 -10.87 -17.15
CA HIS A 178 -14.58 -9.63 -17.42
C HIS A 178 -14.76 -9.33 -18.91
N GLY A 179 -14.07 -10.04 -19.80
CA GLY A 179 -14.15 -9.82 -21.25
C GLY A 179 -13.51 -8.51 -21.71
N CYS A 180 -12.75 -7.84 -20.86
CA CYS A 180 -12.04 -6.60 -21.15
C CYS A 180 -10.61 -6.61 -20.59
N ARG A 181 -9.79 -5.68 -21.07
CA ARG A 181 -8.44 -5.40 -20.58
C ARG A 181 -8.46 -4.16 -19.71
#